data_AF-A0A418AM70-F1
#
_entry.id   AF-A0A418AM70-F1
#
_cell.length_a   1.000
_cell.length_b   1.000
_cell.length_c   1.000
_cell.angle_alpha   90.00
_cell.angle_beta   90.00
_cell.angle_gamma   90.00
#
_symmetry.space_group_name_H-M   'P 1'
#
loop_
_entity.id
_entity.type
_entity.pdbx_description
1 polymer ?
#
loop_
_entity_poly.entity_id
_entity_poly.type
_entity_poly.pdbx_seq_one_letter_code
_entity_poly.pdbx_strand_id
1 'polypeptide(L)'
;MSLCSWLVHHEYAAPFGIAAEYAHPIETMLLGVGTFLGPLLLTRHLLTLWVWLAVRLFETIDDHSGYELPWAWSNFLPFWAGPVHHDFHHEKFDGNYASVFTVWDYVFGTDGAFRQSQADRRAIGKSRWYDCFDIISPTLPSTKAATGAKAKLA
;
A
#
# COMPACT_ATOMS: atom_id res chain seq x y z
N MET A 1 -15.38 7.77 -18.82
CA MET A 1 -14.18 7.49 -19.65
C MET A 1 -13.37 6.45 -18.88
N SER A 2 -13.52 5.17 -19.25
CA SER A 2 -12.89 4.05 -18.52
C SER A 2 -11.40 3.98 -18.80
N LEU A 3 -10.62 4.05 -17.71
CA LEU A 3 -9.19 3.81 -17.64
C LEU A 3 -8.92 2.30 -17.79
N CYS A 4 -8.72 1.82 -19.03
CA CYS A 4 -8.26 0.45 -19.31
C CYS A 4 -6.79 0.20 -18.89
N SER A 5 -6.20 1.16 -18.17
CA SER A 5 -4.78 1.22 -17.83
C SER A 5 -4.55 0.55 -16.46
N TRP A 6 -5.03 1.19 -15.40
CA TRP A 6 -4.99 0.67 -14.03
C TRP A 6 -5.58 -0.75 -13.87
N LEU A 7 -6.49 -1.17 -14.76
CA LEU A 7 -7.13 -2.49 -14.72
C LEU A 7 -6.17 -3.68 -14.90
N VAL A 8 -5.05 -3.56 -15.64
CA VAL A 8 -4.18 -4.71 -15.93
C VAL A 8 -3.36 -5.11 -14.70
N HIS A 9 -2.71 -4.12 -14.07
CA HIS A 9 -1.96 -4.34 -12.84
C HIS A 9 -2.87 -4.82 -11.69
N HIS A 10 -4.11 -4.35 -11.69
CA HIS A 10 -5.12 -4.62 -10.68
C HIS A 10 -6.02 -5.83 -11.00
N GLU A 11 -5.71 -6.57 -12.06
CA GLU A 11 -6.39 -7.84 -12.37
C GLU A 11 -6.11 -8.88 -11.26
N TYR A 12 -4.94 -8.80 -10.63
CA TYR A 12 -4.53 -9.70 -9.56
C TYR A 12 -4.85 -9.13 -8.19
N ALA A 13 -5.98 -9.54 -7.61
CA ALA A 13 -6.35 -9.18 -6.23
C ALA A 13 -5.36 -9.73 -5.17
N ALA A 14 -4.54 -10.72 -5.53
CA ALA A 14 -3.45 -11.26 -4.72
C ALA A 14 -2.19 -11.33 -5.60
N PRO A 15 -1.47 -10.20 -5.77
CA PRO A 15 -0.30 -10.17 -6.62
C PRO A 15 0.88 -10.94 -6.00
N PHE A 16 1.82 -11.32 -6.85
CA PHE A 16 3.10 -11.92 -6.45
C PHE A 16 4.23 -11.15 -7.15
N GLY A 17 5.45 -11.12 -6.59
CA GLY A 17 6.50 -10.16 -6.97
C GLY A 17 6.85 -10.02 -8.47
N ILE A 18 6.65 -11.05 -9.30
CA ILE A 18 6.86 -10.96 -10.76
C ILE A 18 5.67 -10.28 -11.46
N ALA A 19 4.45 -10.53 -10.98
CA ALA A 19 3.24 -9.89 -11.50
C ALA A 19 3.19 -8.39 -11.18
N ALA A 20 4.01 -7.91 -10.23
CA ALA A 20 4.15 -6.49 -9.93
C ALA A 20 4.53 -5.65 -11.17
N GLU A 21 5.34 -6.22 -12.06
CA GLU A 21 5.80 -5.58 -13.31
C GLU A 21 4.88 -5.86 -14.51
N TYR A 22 3.83 -6.66 -14.31
CA TYR A 22 2.84 -6.92 -15.36
C TYR A 22 1.83 -5.76 -15.43
N ALA A 23 2.21 -4.76 -16.20
CA ALA A 23 1.43 -3.55 -16.43
C ALA A 23 1.41 -3.20 -17.94
N HIS A 24 0.46 -2.36 -18.35
CA HIS A 24 0.46 -1.88 -19.73
C HIS A 24 1.70 -1.00 -19.97
N PRO A 25 2.33 -1.03 -21.16
CA PRO A 25 3.57 -0.26 -21.40
C PRO A 25 3.47 1.24 -21.08
N ILE A 26 2.29 1.84 -21.25
CA ILE A 26 2.04 3.26 -20.91
C ILE A 26 2.07 3.48 -19.39
N GLU A 27 1.54 2.56 -18.56
CA GLU A 27 1.68 2.63 -17.10
C GLU A 27 3.14 2.55 -16.71
N THR A 28 3.85 1.56 -17.25
CA THR A 28 5.29 1.38 -16.96
C THR A 28 6.07 2.65 -17.31
N MET A 29 5.74 3.33 -18.41
CA MET A 29 6.37 4.59 -18.76
C MET A 29 6.03 5.72 -17.78
N LEU A 30 4.76 5.86 -17.36
CA LEU A 30 4.35 6.89 -16.40
C LEU A 30 4.96 6.68 -15.01
N LEU A 31 4.94 5.44 -14.51
CA LEU A 31 5.63 5.03 -13.27
C LEU A 31 7.15 5.22 -13.41
N GLY A 32 7.70 4.92 -14.58
CA GLY A 32 9.09 5.17 -14.94
C GLY A 32 9.46 6.64 -14.80
N VAL A 33 8.64 7.57 -15.31
CA VAL A 33 8.92 9.01 -15.15
C VAL A 33 9.07 9.37 -13.67
N GLY A 34 8.14 8.96 -12.81
CA GLY A 34 8.24 9.20 -11.37
C GLY A 34 9.50 8.57 -10.74
N THR A 35 9.81 7.33 -11.13
CA THR A 35 10.97 6.57 -10.64
C THR A 35 12.30 7.20 -11.02
N PHE A 36 12.41 7.74 -12.24
CA PHE A 36 13.66 8.28 -12.77
C PHE A 36 13.83 9.78 -12.54
N LEU A 37 12.75 10.55 -12.34
CA LEU A 37 12.82 12.01 -12.25
C LEU A 37 13.75 12.49 -11.12
N GLY A 38 13.64 11.90 -9.92
CA GLY A 38 14.51 12.24 -8.79
C GLY A 38 16.01 11.98 -9.08
N PRO A 39 16.41 10.74 -9.41
CA PRO A 39 17.79 10.41 -9.73
C PRO A 39 18.39 11.22 -10.89
N LEU A 40 17.60 11.50 -11.93
CA LEU A 40 18.05 12.28 -13.09
C LEU A 40 18.29 13.76 -12.75
N LEU A 41 17.52 14.32 -11.81
CA LEU A 41 17.70 15.70 -11.38
C LEU A 41 18.82 15.86 -10.34
N LEU A 42 19.00 14.86 -9.47
CA LEU A 42 19.83 14.98 -8.27
C LEU A 42 21.18 14.26 -8.36
N THR A 43 21.36 13.35 -9.31
CA THR A 43 22.54 12.49 -9.38
C THR A 43 23.18 12.57 -10.77
N ARG A 44 24.52 12.48 -10.82
CA ARG A 44 25.29 12.41 -12.08
C ARG A 44 26.11 11.13 -12.21
N HIS A 45 26.09 10.29 -11.18
CA HIS A 45 26.89 9.06 -11.13
C HIS A 45 26.02 7.86 -11.47
N LEU A 46 26.46 7.09 -12.46
CA LEU A 46 25.76 5.90 -12.91
C LEU A 46 25.55 4.89 -11.78
N LEU A 47 26.52 4.75 -10.87
CA LEU A 47 26.39 3.88 -9.70
C LEU A 47 25.20 4.26 -8.80
N THR A 48 24.97 5.56 -8.56
CA THR A 48 23.83 6.02 -7.74
C THR A 48 22.51 5.67 -8.41
N LEU A 49 22.43 5.78 -9.75
CA LEU A 49 21.26 5.34 -10.50
C LEU A 49 21.02 3.84 -10.36
N TRP A 50 22.06 3.01 -10.50
CA TRP A 50 21.92 1.55 -10.32
C TRP A 50 21.46 1.15 -8.92
N VAL A 51 22.04 1.78 -7.89
CA VAL A 51 21.63 1.55 -6.50
C VAL A 51 20.18 1.97 -6.29
N TRP A 52 19.78 3.12 -6.83
CA TRP A 52 18.39 3.57 -6.76
C TRP A 52 17.42 2.57 -7.42
N LEU A 53 17.73 2.10 -8.63
CA LEU A 53 16.89 1.13 -9.32
C LEU A 53 16.80 -0.20 -8.58
N ALA A 54 17.91 -0.67 -8.00
CA ALA A 54 17.90 -1.88 -7.18
C ALA A 54 16.99 -1.73 -5.95
N VAL A 55 17.03 -0.57 -5.29
CA VAL A 55 16.14 -0.27 -4.14
C VAL A 55 14.68 -0.22 -4.57
N ARG A 56 14.36 0.43 -5.71
CA ARG A 56 12.99 0.51 -6.23
C ARG A 56 12.43 -0.86 -6.62
N LEU A 57 13.22 -1.68 -7.31
CA LEU A 57 12.81 -3.05 -7.65
C LEU A 57 12.60 -3.91 -6.41
N PHE A 58 13.47 -3.77 -5.41
CA PHE A 58 13.32 -4.49 -4.15
C PHE A 58 12.02 -4.10 -3.42
N GLU A 59 11.71 -2.80 -3.33
CA GLU A 59 10.45 -2.31 -2.77
C GLU A 59 9.24 -2.88 -3.52
N THR A 60 9.25 -2.83 -4.85
CA THR A 60 8.13 -3.31 -5.66
C THR A 60 7.90 -4.81 -5.46
N ILE A 61 8.96 -5.60 -5.32
CA ILE A 61 8.86 -7.04 -5.00
C ILE A 61 8.34 -7.25 -3.58
N ASP A 62 8.81 -6.48 -2.59
CA ASP A 62 8.37 -6.57 -1.19
C ASP A 62 6.86 -6.31 -1.08
N ASP A 63 6.38 -5.21 -1.69
CA ASP A 63 4.97 -4.77 -1.64
C ASP A 63 4.02 -5.75 -2.33
N HIS A 64 4.50 -6.53 -3.30
CA HIS A 64 3.70 -7.52 -4.03
C HIS A 64 4.07 -8.95 -3.66
N SER A 65 4.83 -9.17 -2.60
CA SER A 65 5.26 -10.52 -2.23
C SER A 65 4.12 -11.33 -1.60
N GLY A 66 3.13 -10.66 -1.01
CA GLY A 66 2.11 -11.27 -0.15
C GLY A 66 2.64 -11.76 1.19
N TYR A 67 3.91 -11.46 1.54
CA TYR A 67 4.57 -11.97 2.74
C TYR A 67 5.08 -10.85 3.63
N GLU A 68 4.54 -10.77 4.85
CA GLU A 68 5.10 -9.93 5.92
C GLU A 68 6.30 -10.63 6.58
N LEU A 69 7.47 -10.55 5.92
CA LEU A 69 8.69 -11.19 6.40
C LEU A 69 9.24 -10.46 7.65
N PRO A 70 9.89 -11.14 8.61
CA PRO A 70 10.44 -10.49 9.81
C PRO A 70 11.46 -9.38 9.54
N TRP A 71 12.09 -9.41 8.36
CA TRP A 71 13.07 -8.43 7.89
C TRP A 71 12.50 -7.46 6.85
N ALA A 72 11.19 -7.46 6.62
CA ALA A 72 10.54 -6.47 5.77
C ALA A 72 10.74 -5.07 6.36
N TRP A 73 10.84 -4.06 5.50
CA TRP A 73 11.11 -2.67 5.93
C TRP A 73 9.99 -2.09 6.77
N SER A 74 8.75 -2.56 6.58
CA SER A 74 7.58 -2.24 7.42
C SER A 74 7.78 -2.58 8.91
N ASN A 75 8.66 -3.52 9.24
CA ASN A 75 8.97 -3.85 10.64
C ASN A 75 10.01 -2.90 11.28
N PHE A 76 10.77 -2.16 10.48
CA PHE A 76 11.85 -1.27 10.96
C PHE A 76 11.50 0.21 10.83
N LEU A 77 10.80 0.59 9.77
CA LEU A 77 10.40 1.95 9.47
C LEU A 77 8.91 2.12 9.78
N PRO A 78 8.53 2.87 10.82
CA PRO A 78 7.17 2.91 11.32
C PRO A 78 6.25 3.80 10.47
N PHE A 79 6.54 4.00 9.19
CA PHE A 79 5.69 4.71 8.24
C PHE A 79 5.83 4.10 6.84
N TRP A 80 6.42 2.91 6.76
CA TRP A 80 6.55 2.13 5.54
C TRP A 80 5.32 1.27 5.34
N ALA A 81 4.72 1.32 4.15
CA ALA A 81 3.46 0.65 3.83
C ALA A 81 3.63 -0.88 3.84
N GLY A 82 4.50 -1.39 2.99
CA GLY A 82 4.81 -2.82 2.85
C GLY A 82 3.68 -3.65 2.24
N PRO A 83 3.86 -4.98 2.16
CA PRO A 83 2.96 -5.87 1.42
C PRO A 83 1.52 -5.86 1.92
N VAL A 84 1.31 -5.81 3.24
CA VAL A 84 -0.04 -5.87 3.81
C VAL A 84 -0.89 -4.65 3.43
N HIS A 85 -0.26 -3.48 3.34
CA HIS A 85 -0.92 -2.24 2.91
C HIS A 85 -1.25 -2.28 1.42
N HIS A 86 -0.29 -2.73 0.60
CA HIS A 86 -0.44 -2.80 -0.85
C HIS A 86 -1.40 -3.91 -1.30
N ASP A 87 -1.41 -5.05 -0.62
CA ASP A 87 -2.38 -6.12 -0.86
C ASP A 87 -3.81 -5.66 -0.59
N PHE A 88 -4.03 -4.86 0.45
CA PHE A 88 -5.36 -4.30 0.72
C PHE A 88 -5.82 -3.33 -0.38
N HIS A 89 -4.89 -2.56 -0.94
CA HIS A 89 -5.15 -1.74 -2.12
C HIS A 89 -5.62 -2.62 -3.30
N HIS A 90 -4.93 -3.73 -3.57
CA HIS A 90 -5.35 -4.69 -4.61
C HIS A 90 -6.64 -5.45 -4.28
N GLU A 91 -6.98 -5.63 -3.01
CA GLU A 91 -8.24 -6.28 -2.62
C GLU A 91 -9.45 -5.35 -2.78
N LYS A 92 -9.29 -4.06 -2.48
CA LYS A 92 -10.42 -3.10 -2.38
C LYS A 92 -10.50 -2.07 -3.49
N PHE A 93 -9.37 -1.69 -4.10
CA PHE A 93 -9.25 -0.62 -5.11
C PHE A 93 -9.83 0.74 -4.70
N ASP A 94 -9.99 0.99 -3.40
CA ASP A 94 -10.63 2.19 -2.86
C ASP A 94 -9.89 2.67 -1.60
N GLY A 95 -8.64 3.09 -1.79
CA GLY A 95 -7.77 3.58 -0.72
C GLY A 95 -6.34 3.06 -0.84
N ASN A 96 -5.53 3.37 0.18
CA ASN A 96 -4.16 2.85 0.32
C ASN A 96 -3.29 3.14 -0.92
N TYR A 97 -3.28 4.39 -1.38
CA TYR A 97 -2.65 4.77 -2.65
C TYR A 97 -1.14 4.93 -2.57
N ALA A 98 -0.57 5.04 -1.36
CA ALA A 98 0.87 5.13 -1.18
C ALA A 98 1.53 3.76 -1.40
N SER A 99 2.52 3.72 -2.31
CA SER A 99 3.36 2.54 -2.50
C SER A 99 4.39 2.39 -1.38
N VAL A 100 5.08 3.48 -1.02
CA VAL A 100 6.20 3.42 -0.06
C VAL A 100 5.80 3.84 1.36
N PHE A 101 5.30 5.07 1.51
CA PHE A 101 5.14 5.72 2.80
C PHE A 101 3.69 6.05 3.11
N THR A 102 3.16 5.55 4.23
CA THR A 102 1.75 5.72 4.64
C THR A 102 1.37 7.16 4.99
N VAL A 103 2.34 8.07 5.04
CA VAL A 103 2.17 9.47 5.44
C VAL A 103 1.05 10.17 4.67
N TRP A 104 1.04 10.03 3.34
CA TRP A 104 0.07 10.72 2.51
C TRP A 104 -1.31 10.10 2.61
N ASP A 105 -1.41 8.77 2.73
CA ASP A 105 -2.69 8.12 2.96
C ASP A 105 -3.30 8.53 4.30
N TYR A 106 -2.47 8.64 5.35
CA TYR A 106 -2.90 9.15 6.65
C TYR A 106 -3.37 10.60 6.59
N VAL A 107 -2.60 11.48 5.93
CA VAL A 107 -2.92 12.92 5.81
C VAL A 107 -4.23 13.14 5.05
N PHE A 108 -4.49 12.36 4.00
CA PHE A 108 -5.71 12.47 3.19
C PHE A 108 -6.84 11.54 3.62
N GLY A 109 -6.60 10.67 4.61
CA GLY A 109 -7.59 9.74 5.17
C GLY A 109 -7.97 8.59 4.23
N THR A 110 -7.12 8.23 3.27
CA THR A 110 -7.37 7.20 2.26
C THR A 110 -7.03 5.78 2.72
N ASP A 111 -6.51 5.60 3.94
CA ASP A 111 -6.24 4.29 4.56
C ASP A 111 -7.19 3.93 5.71
N GLY A 112 -8.28 4.68 5.91
CA GLY A 112 -9.19 4.49 7.06
C GLY A 112 -9.82 3.09 7.14
N ALA A 113 -10.29 2.56 6.00
CA ALA A 113 -10.87 1.21 5.94
C ALA A 113 -9.82 0.13 6.24
N PHE A 114 -8.61 0.32 5.74
CA PHE A 114 -7.48 -0.57 6.00
C PHE A 114 -7.13 -0.58 7.49
N ARG A 115 -6.94 0.58 8.12
CA ARG A 115 -6.59 0.69 9.54
C ARG A 115 -7.63 0.03 10.45
N GLN A 116 -8.92 0.20 10.14
CA GLN A 116 -9.99 -0.49 10.86
C GLN A 116 -9.87 -2.01 10.70
N SER A 117 -9.67 -2.50 9.48
CA SER A 117 -9.51 -3.94 9.22
C SER A 117 -8.29 -4.54 9.95
N GLN A 118 -7.20 -3.79 10.05
CA GLN A 118 -5.99 -4.20 10.75
C GLN A 118 -6.18 -4.16 12.27
N ALA A 119 -6.92 -3.17 12.80
CA ALA A 119 -7.32 -3.14 14.21
C ALA A 119 -8.13 -4.40 14.59
N ASP A 120 -9.12 -4.77 13.77
CA ASP A 120 -9.95 -5.95 13.99
C ASP A 120 -9.11 -7.25 13.91
N ARG A 121 -8.20 -7.35 12.93
CA ARG A 121 -7.29 -8.51 12.79
C ARG A 121 -6.27 -8.60 13.94
N ARG A 122 -5.78 -7.48 14.46
CA ARG A 122 -4.90 -7.43 15.65
C ARG A 122 -5.62 -7.90 16.90
N ALA A 123 -6.88 -7.51 17.09
CA ALA A 123 -7.69 -7.93 18.23
C ALA A 123 -7.87 -9.46 18.33
N ILE A 124 -7.86 -10.15 17.18
CA ILE A 124 -7.93 -11.63 17.10
C ILE A 124 -6.56 -12.30 16.90
N GLY A 125 -5.46 -11.54 17.00
CA GLY A 125 -4.09 -12.06 16.86
C GLY A 125 -3.69 -12.51 15.44
N LYS A 126 -4.42 -12.08 14.41
CA LYS A 126 -4.18 -12.45 13.00
C LYS A 126 -3.36 -11.44 12.20
N SER A 127 -3.11 -10.25 12.74
CA SER A 127 -2.24 -9.25 12.11
C SER A 127 -1.26 -8.70 13.13
N ARG A 128 -0.05 -8.40 12.67
CA ARG A 128 0.99 -7.69 13.42
C ARG A 128 1.35 -6.35 12.79
N TRP A 129 0.75 -5.99 11.68
CA TRP A 129 1.01 -4.74 10.99
C TRP A 129 0.61 -3.55 11.88
N TYR A 130 1.46 -2.54 12.00
CA TYR A 130 1.18 -1.23 12.61
C TYR A 130 2.16 -0.20 12.06
N ASP A 131 1.78 1.07 12.14
CA ASP A 131 2.69 2.19 11.85
C ASP A 131 2.66 3.22 13.00
N CYS A 132 3.41 4.31 12.85
CA CYS A 132 3.53 5.36 13.85
C CYS A 132 2.22 6.13 14.04
N PHE A 133 1.38 6.18 13.02
CA PHE A 133 0.11 6.88 13.09
C PHE A 133 -0.89 6.15 13.98
N ASP A 134 -0.83 4.82 14.03
CA ASP A 134 -1.60 4.03 15.00
C ASP A 134 -1.17 4.30 16.47
N ILE A 135 0.10 4.71 16.68
CA ILE A 135 0.63 5.05 18.01
C ILE A 135 0.23 6.48 18.40
N ILE A 136 0.34 7.42 17.47
CA ILE A 136 0.15 8.86 17.73
C ILE A 136 -1.32 9.26 17.68
N SER A 137 -2.12 8.56 16.87
CA SER A 137 -3.56 8.75 16.74
C SER A 137 -4.28 7.42 16.95
N PRO A 138 -4.38 6.93 18.21
CA PRO A 138 -5.14 5.72 18.53
C PRO A 138 -6.65 5.87 18.26
N THR A 139 -7.10 7.06 17.84
CA THR A 139 -8.48 7.40 17.51
C THR A 139 -8.68 7.44 16.00
N LEU A 140 -8.68 6.29 15.35
CA LEU A 140 -9.77 6.05 14.42
C LEU A 140 -10.90 5.45 15.24
N PRO A 141 -12.06 6.13 15.35
CA PRO A 141 -13.20 5.52 15.97
C PRO A 141 -13.46 4.20 15.24
N SER A 142 -13.50 3.10 16.00
CA SER A 142 -14.51 2.08 15.76
C SER A 142 -15.76 2.83 15.34
N THR A 143 -16.24 2.59 14.12
CA THR A 143 -17.58 3.00 13.72
C THR A 143 -18.55 2.31 14.68
N LYS A 144 -18.76 2.91 15.86
CA LYS A 144 -19.85 2.53 16.74
C LYS A 144 -21.11 2.68 15.90
N ALA A 145 -21.97 1.68 16.04
CA ALA A 145 -23.38 1.80 15.73
C ALA A 145 -23.75 1.84 14.23
N ALA A 146 -23.65 0.68 13.57
CA ALA A 146 -24.80 0.17 12.82
C ALA A 146 -25.82 -0.48 13.79
N THR A 147 -26.13 0.16 14.92
CA THR A 147 -27.35 -0.11 15.67
C THR A 147 -28.39 0.89 15.21
N GLY A 148 -29.03 0.54 14.10
CA GLY A 148 -30.31 1.06 13.66
C GLY A 148 -31.30 -0.08 13.60
N ALA A 149 -31.67 -0.63 14.76
CA ALA A 149 -32.89 -1.39 14.89
C ALA A 149 -34.06 -0.53 14.40
N LYS A 150 -34.54 -0.80 13.19
CA LYS A 150 -35.91 -0.52 12.74
C LYS A 150 -36.46 -1.86 12.28
N ALA A 151 -37.15 -2.56 13.17
CA ALA A 151 -38.59 -2.43 13.40
C ALA A 151 -39.36 -3.41 12.50
N LYS A 152 -39.98 -4.39 13.16
CA LYS A 152 -41.19 -5.13 12.80
C LYS A 152 -41.75 -4.87 11.40
N LEU A 153 -41.86 -5.93 10.62
CA LEU A 153 -43.07 -6.35 9.89
C LEU A 153 -43.05 -7.89 9.96
N ALA A 154 -43.90 -8.51 10.76
CA ALA A 154 -45.27 -8.93 10.41
C ALA A 154 -45.23 -10.00 9.31
#